data_AF-A0A221SUE0-F1
#
_entry.id   AF-A0A221SUE0-F1
#
_cell.length_a   1.000
_cell.length_b   1.000
_cell.length_c   1.000
_cell.angle_alpha   90.00
_cell.angle_beta   90.00
_cell.angle_gamma   90.00
#
_symmetry.space_group_name_H-M   'P 1'
#
loop_
_entity.id
_entity.type
_entity.pdbx_description
1 polymer ?
#
loop_
_entity_poly.entity_id
_entity_poly.type
_entity_poly.pdbx_seq_one_letter_code
_entity_poly.pdbx_strand_id
1 'polypeptide(L)'
;MTTPALPLTRAQRRRAGLKAALRNLTGLLLLGALAYLLWTPGQWNMQLLAWVLVVLLADELGGWFGYLGLALGLIGLFGPAGNLTQWLVIFPLVGGALMALLLVKHSGGPFVLPFGAALFAATLIGVGRYGTQVDPELKLPASDSFQQSALLAMLIGVGVSFIRQVVEMILRARARHHARQETVPLLLATPEAARGTGPVGTDPESGAHP
;
A
#
# COMPACT_ATOMS: atom_id res chain seq x y z
N MET A 1 -16.84 -25.27 -10.34
CA MET A 1 -17.79 -25.17 -9.22
C MET A 1 -17.46 -23.91 -8.42
N THR A 2 -18.28 -22.87 -8.56
CA THR A 2 -18.14 -21.60 -7.85
C THR A 2 -18.98 -21.67 -6.58
N THR A 3 -18.34 -21.77 -5.42
CA THR A 3 -19.03 -21.71 -4.12
C THR A 3 -19.69 -20.33 -3.98
N PRO A 4 -21.00 -20.21 -3.79
CA PRO A 4 -21.67 -18.93 -3.66
C PRO A 4 -21.12 -18.20 -2.42
N ALA A 5 -20.55 -17.01 -2.63
CA ALA A 5 -20.12 -16.16 -1.53
C ALA A 5 -21.34 -15.76 -0.70
N LEU A 6 -21.37 -16.17 0.57
CA LEU A 6 -22.44 -15.80 1.49
C LEU A 6 -22.55 -14.26 1.58
N PRO A 7 -23.77 -13.69 1.52
CA PRO A 7 -23.95 -12.25 1.54
C PRO A 7 -23.47 -11.67 2.88
N LEU A 8 -22.65 -10.61 2.81
CA LEU A 8 -22.18 -9.88 4.00
C LEU A 8 -23.37 -9.41 4.84
N THR A 9 -23.27 -9.62 6.15
CA THR A 9 -24.25 -9.12 7.12
C THR A 9 -24.31 -7.59 7.10
N ARG A 10 -25.46 -7.01 7.45
CA ARG A 10 -25.63 -5.53 7.51
C ARG A 10 -24.57 -4.86 8.41
N ALA A 11 -24.21 -5.51 9.52
CA ALA A 11 -23.18 -5.03 10.44
C ALA A 11 -21.78 -5.00 9.80
N GLN A 12 -21.41 -6.04 9.04
CA GLN A 12 -20.15 -6.08 8.29
C GLN A 12 -20.09 -4.99 7.21
N ARG A 13 -21.18 -4.77 6.46
CA ARG A 13 -21.26 -3.69 5.46
C ARG A 13 -21.11 -2.30 6.09
N ARG A 14 -21.78 -2.04 7.22
CA ARG A 14 -21.68 -0.75 7.92
C ARG A 14 -20.26 -0.50 8.45
N ARG A 15 -19.60 -1.51 9.01
CA ARG A 15 -18.19 -1.41 9.46
C ARG A 15 -17.24 -1.16 8.29
N ALA A 16 -17.42 -1.86 7.17
CA ALA A 16 -16.64 -1.64 5.96
C ALA A 16 -16.82 -0.22 5.40
N GLY A 17 -18.07 0.27 5.36
CA GLY A 17 -18.39 1.63 4.94
C GLY A 17 -17.76 2.69 5.85
N LEU A 18 -17.87 2.54 7.18
CA LEU A 18 -17.24 3.46 8.14
C LEU A 18 -15.71 3.46 7.99
N LYS A 19 -15.08 2.29 7.83
CA LYS A 19 -13.64 2.19 7.60
C LYS A 19 -13.22 2.90 6.30
N ALA A 20 -13.98 2.73 5.23
CA ALA A 20 -13.72 3.41 3.96
C ALA A 20 -13.88 4.94 4.09
N ALA A 21 -14.92 5.40 4.80
CA ALA A 21 -15.15 6.82 5.07
C ALA A 21 -14.02 7.44 5.88
N LEU A 22 -13.62 6.81 6.99
CA LEU A 22 -12.49 7.25 7.81
C LEU A 22 -11.20 7.33 7.00
N ARG A 23 -10.90 6.30 6.21
CA ARG A 23 -9.73 6.27 5.33
C ARG A 23 -9.71 7.42 4.34
N ASN A 24 -10.85 7.70 3.69
CA ASN A 24 -10.96 8.81 2.75
C ASN A 24 -10.83 10.17 3.45
N LEU A 25 -11.45 10.34 4.63
CA LEU A 25 -11.34 11.55 5.42
C LEU A 25 -9.89 11.81 5.84
N THR A 26 -9.20 10.79 6.35
CA THR A 26 -7.77 10.90 6.71
C THR A 26 -6.92 11.22 5.49
N GLY A 27 -7.21 10.63 4.32
CA GLY A 27 -6.50 10.91 3.07
C GLY A 27 -6.66 12.36 2.64
N LEU A 28 -7.90 12.87 2.65
CA LEU A 28 -8.19 14.27 2.36
C LEU A 28 -7.54 15.23 3.36
N LEU A 29 -7.54 14.89 4.65
CA LEU A 29 -6.87 15.70 5.67
C LEU A 29 -5.36 15.75 5.46
N LEU A 30 -4.71 14.63 5.12
CA LEU A 30 -3.29 14.61 4.78
C LEU A 30 -2.97 15.45 3.55
N LEU A 31 -3.78 15.34 2.49
CA LEU A 31 -3.60 16.16 1.28
C LEU A 31 -3.82 17.65 1.56
N GLY A 32 -4.85 17.99 2.33
CA GLY A 32 -5.11 19.36 2.76
C GLY A 32 -3.96 19.92 3.61
N ALA A 33 -3.44 19.12 4.55
CA ALA A 33 -2.27 19.49 5.35
C ALA A 33 -1.02 19.70 4.47
N LEU A 34 -0.78 18.81 3.50
CA LEU A 34 0.33 18.98 2.55
C LEU A 34 0.18 20.24 1.72
N ALA A 35 -0.99 20.49 1.15
CA ALA A 35 -1.26 21.70 0.37
C ALA A 35 -1.03 22.96 1.21
N TYR A 36 -1.52 22.97 2.45
CA TYR A 36 -1.29 24.06 3.40
C TYR A 36 0.20 24.27 3.71
N LEU A 37 0.94 23.20 3.99
CA LEU A 37 2.38 23.26 4.30
C LEU A 37 3.22 23.75 3.10
N LEU A 38 2.86 23.34 1.88
CA LEU A 38 3.54 23.80 0.67
C LEU A 38 3.18 25.24 0.29
N TRP A 39 1.97 25.69 0.63
CA TRP A 39 1.54 27.07 0.41
C TRP A 39 2.13 28.04 1.45
N THR A 40 2.37 27.57 2.67
CA THR A 40 2.89 28.42 3.75
C THR A 40 4.37 28.74 3.52
N PRO A 41 4.80 30.01 3.69
CA PRO A 41 6.21 30.37 3.62
C PRO A 41 7.05 29.54 4.59
N GLY A 42 8.07 28.87 4.07
CA GLY A 42 8.90 27.97 4.86
C GLY A 42 10.20 27.64 4.16
N GLN A 43 11.12 27.00 4.89
CA GLN A 43 12.36 26.51 4.31
C GLN A 43 12.06 25.33 3.38
N TRP A 44 12.65 25.35 2.17
CA TRP A 44 12.40 24.34 1.13
C TRP A 44 12.73 22.91 1.57
N ASN A 45 13.71 22.73 2.46
CA ASN A 45 14.12 21.43 3.01
C ASN A 45 13.00 20.82 3.89
N MET A 46 12.33 21.63 4.71
CA MET A 46 11.18 21.20 5.51
C MET A 46 9.97 20.89 4.62
N GLN A 47 9.75 21.70 3.59
CA GLN A 47 8.71 21.45 2.58
C GLN A 47 8.97 20.15 1.80
N LEU A 48 10.23 19.85 1.47
CA LEU A 48 10.65 18.59 0.82
C LEU A 48 10.40 17.38 1.72
N LEU A 49 10.83 17.47 2.98
CA LEU A 49 10.58 16.43 3.97
C LEU A 49 9.08 16.17 4.09
N ALA A 50 8.28 17.22 4.29
CA ALA A 50 6.83 17.13 4.41
C ALA A 50 6.20 16.53 3.15
N TRP A 51 6.63 16.96 1.96
CA TRP A 51 6.11 16.46 0.70
C TRP A 51 6.36 14.97 0.52
N VAL A 52 7.62 14.53 0.61
CA VAL A 52 7.98 13.11 0.48
C VAL A 52 7.25 12.26 1.53
N LEU A 53 7.24 12.71 2.79
CA LEU A 53 6.61 11.97 3.88
C LEU A 53 5.10 11.84 3.68
N VAL A 54 4.41 12.95 3.41
CA VAL A 54 2.95 12.94 3.26
C VAL A 54 2.53 12.19 2.01
N VAL A 55 3.29 12.25 0.91
CA VAL A 55 3.02 11.42 -0.29
C VAL A 55 3.02 9.93 0.06
N LEU A 56 4.05 9.46 0.78
CA LEU A 56 4.16 8.06 1.16
C LEU A 56 3.07 7.64 2.16
N LEU A 57 2.73 8.49 3.13
CA LEU A 57 1.65 8.23 4.08
C LEU A 57 0.27 8.25 3.42
N ALA A 58 0.02 9.20 2.52
CA ALA A 58 -1.21 9.29 1.77
C ALA A 58 -1.42 8.05 0.89
N ASP A 59 -0.35 7.52 0.31
CA ASP A 59 -0.39 6.28 -0.46
C ASP A 59 -0.81 5.05 0.38
N GLU A 60 -0.51 5.02 1.68
CA GLU A 60 -0.98 3.94 2.58
C GLU A 60 -2.49 3.89 2.73
N LEU A 61 -3.17 5.02 2.54
CA LEU A 61 -4.62 5.12 2.61
C LEU A 61 -5.29 4.61 1.32
N GLY A 62 -4.49 4.26 0.32
CA GLY A 62 -4.89 3.54 -0.88
C GLY A 62 -5.57 4.40 -1.94
N GLY A 63 -5.76 3.79 -3.12
CA GLY A 63 -6.38 4.46 -4.27
C GLY A 63 -5.41 5.45 -4.93
N TRP A 64 -5.77 6.72 -4.89
CA TRP A 64 -5.19 7.79 -5.71
C TRP A 64 -4.52 8.89 -4.87
N PHE A 65 -4.59 8.80 -3.53
CA PHE A 65 -4.07 9.82 -2.63
C PHE A 65 -2.55 10.04 -2.76
N GLY A 66 -1.76 8.98 -2.93
CA GLY A 66 -0.31 9.10 -3.17
C GLY A 66 0.00 9.91 -4.44
N TYR A 67 -0.68 9.59 -5.54
CA TYR A 67 -0.52 10.30 -6.81
C TYR A 67 -1.02 11.75 -6.75
N LEU A 68 -2.13 12.01 -6.05
CA LEU A 68 -2.58 13.37 -5.78
C LEU A 68 -1.54 14.15 -4.96
N GLY A 69 -1.01 13.55 -3.89
CA GLY A 69 0.05 14.17 -3.09
C GLY A 69 1.30 14.47 -3.93
N LEU A 70 1.64 13.58 -4.86
CA LEU A 70 2.75 13.80 -5.79
C LEU A 70 2.45 15.00 -6.69
N ALA A 71 1.24 15.09 -7.24
CA ALA A 71 0.81 16.25 -8.02
C ALA A 71 0.79 17.55 -7.20
N LEU A 72 0.44 17.50 -5.91
CA LEU A 72 0.49 18.67 -5.01
C LEU A 72 1.91 19.22 -4.85
N GLY A 73 2.97 18.48 -5.19
CA GLY A 73 4.33 19.00 -5.27
C GLY A 73 4.47 20.21 -6.19
N LEU A 74 3.62 20.31 -7.23
CA LEU A 74 3.54 21.48 -8.11
C LEU A 74 3.23 22.77 -7.37
N ILE A 75 2.52 22.71 -6.23
CA ILE A 75 2.19 23.89 -5.43
C ILE A 75 3.45 24.66 -5.04
N GLY A 76 4.55 23.99 -4.73
CA GLY A 76 5.77 24.70 -4.35
C GLY A 76 6.43 25.48 -5.50
N LEU A 77 6.05 25.25 -6.77
CA LEU A 77 6.46 26.10 -7.90
C LEU A 77 5.73 27.46 -7.87
N PHE A 78 4.53 27.49 -7.27
CA PHE A 78 3.68 28.69 -7.20
C PHE A 78 3.62 29.27 -5.78
N GLY A 79 4.37 28.68 -4.84
CA GLY A 79 4.34 29.06 -3.44
C GLY A 79 4.92 30.46 -3.19
N PRO A 80 4.40 31.22 -2.21
CA PRO A 80 4.83 32.58 -1.91
C PRO A 80 6.25 32.69 -1.31
N ALA A 81 6.91 31.57 -1.04
CA ALA A 81 8.16 31.51 -0.26
C ALA A 81 9.45 31.85 -1.05
N GLY A 82 9.37 32.08 -2.37
CA GLY A 82 10.55 32.39 -3.19
C GLY A 82 11.49 31.19 -3.46
N ASN A 83 11.05 29.95 -3.19
CA ASN A 83 11.85 28.73 -3.35
C ASN A 83 11.80 28.13 -4.78
N LEU A 84 11.41 28.93 -5.79
CA LEU A 84 11.16 28.44 -7.16
C LEU A 84 12.38 27.73 -7.75
N THR A 85 13.57 28.31 -7.61
CA THR A 85 14.82 27.76 -8.15
C THR A 85 15.10 26.36 -7.62
N GLN A 86 14.90 26.15 -6.32
CA GLN A 86 15.05 24.83 -5.72
C GLN A 86 13.98 23.89 -6.24
N TRP A 87 12.72 24.34 -6.28
CA TRP A 87 11.59 23.50 -6.64
C TRP A 87 11.58 23.03 -8.10
N LEU A 88 12.17 23.81 -9.02
CA LEU A 88 12.40 23.39 -10.41
C LEU A 88 13.32 22.16 -10.53
N VAL A 89 14.23 21.95 -9.58
CA VAL A 89 15.08 20.76 -9.50
C VAL A 89 14.39 19.66 -8.70
N ILE A 90 13.82 20.03 -7.56
CA ILE A 90 13.24 19.08 -6.59
C ILE A 90 12.04 18.35 -7.19
N PHE A 91 11.12 19.07 -7.83
CA PHE A 91 9.89 18.48 -8.36
C PHE A 91 10.15 17.36 -9.38
N PRO A 92 10.91 17.56 -10.48
CA PRO A 92 11.15 16.48 -11.44
C PRO A 92 12.03 15.36 -10.87
N LEU A 93 13.06 15.70 -10.08
CA LEU A 93 13.98 14.70 -9.54
C LEU A 93 13.32 13.83 -8.47
N VAL A 94 12.82 14.46 -7.42
CA VAL A 94 12.20 13.75 -6.29
C VAL A 94 10.83 13.23 -6.68
N GLY A 95 10.05 13.98 -7.46
CA GLY A 95 8.76 13.53 -7.99
C GLY A 95 8.91 12.33 -8.91
N GLY A 96 9.90 12.32 -9.80
CA GLY A 96 10.20 11.15 -10.65
C GLY A 96 10.60 9.93 -9.83
N ALA A 97 11.50 10.11 -8.86
CA ALA A 97 11.92 9.04 -7.96
C ALA A 97 10.75 8.52 -7.09
N LEU A 98 9.92 9.41 -6.56
CA LEU A 98 8.70 9.06 -5.81
C LEU A 98 7.73 8.29 -6.70
N MET A 99 7.51 8.74 -7.94
CA MET A 99 6.63 8.07 -8.89
C MET A 99 7.10 6.63 -9.16
N ALA A 100 8.39 6.44 -9.40
CA ALA A 100 8.98 5.11 -9.57
C ALA A 100 8.78 4.25 -8.31
N LEU A 101 9.04 4.80 -7.12
CA LEU A 101 8.82 4.13 -5.83
C LEU A 101 7.34 3.71 -5.65
N LEU A 102 6.39 4.59 -5.95
CA LEU A 102 4.96 4.31 -5.86
C LEU A 102 4.55 3.20 -6.85
N LEU A 103 5.01 3.28 -8.10
CA LEU A 103 4.72 2.25 -9.12
C LEU A 103 5.26 0.88 -8.71
N VAL A 104 6.49 0.84 -8.22
CA VAL A 104 7.15 -0.38 -7.72
C VAL A 104 6.38 -0.96 -6.54
N LYS A 105 5.92 -0.11 -5.61
CA LYS A 105 5.10 -0.50 -4.46
C LYS A 105 3.73 -1.07 -4.86
N HIS A 106 3.07 -0.52 -5.87
CA HIS A 106 1.78 -1.03 -6.35
C HIS A 106 1.89 -2.27 -7.24
N SER A 107 3.05 -2.48 -7.86
CA SER A 107 3.30 -3.62 -8.75
C SER A 107 3.75 -4.89 -8.02
N GLY A 108 4.14 -4.80 -6.74
CA GLY A 108 4.89 -5.83 -6.04
C GLY A 108 4.32 -6.29 -4.69
N GLY A 109 4.82 -7.44 -4.21
CA GLY A 109 4.63 -7.91 -2.83
C GLY A 109 5.53 -7.16 -1.82
N PRO A 110 5.46 -7.48 -0.52
CA PRO A 110 6.15 -6.73 0.54
C PRO A 110 7.68 -6.64 0.38
N PHE A 111 8.30 -7.61 -0.30
CA PHE A 111 9.73 -7.63 -0.59
C PHE A 111 10.19 -6.63 -1.65
N VAL A 112 9.25 -6.01 -2.37
CA VAL A 112 9.54 -5.05 -3.43
C VAL A 112 9.75 -3.64 -2.86
N LEU A 113 9.31 -3.40 -1.62
CA LEU A 113 9.40 -2.10 -0.97
C LEU A 113 10.85 -1.66 -0.65
N PRO A 114 11.75 -2.54 -0.14
CA PRO A 114 13.18 -2.23 -0.03
C PRO A 114 13.84 -1.90 -1.37
N PHE A 115 13.42 -2.57 -2.45
CA PHE A 115 13.93 -2.29 -3.79
C PHE A 115 13.50 -0.90 -4.28
N GLY A 116 12.23 -0.54 -4.11
CA GLY A 116 11.76 0.82 -4.42
C GLY A 116 12.50 1.89 -3.61
N ALA A 117 12.71 1.65 -2.32
CA ALA A 117 13.47 2.56 -1.44
C ALA A 117 14.93 2.72 -1.90
N ALA A 118 15.56 1.60 -2.29
CA ALA A 118 16.91 1.62 -2.84
C ALA A 118 16.97 2.37 -4.18
N LEU A 119 15.99 2.20 -5.06
CA LEU A 119 15.91 2.96 -6.32
C LEU A 119 15.76 4.46 -6.07
N PHE A 120 14.88 4.85 -5.14
CA PHE A 120 14.72 6.25 -4.74
C PHE A 120 16.05 6.82 -4.23
N ALA A 121 16.70 6.13 -3.29
CA ALA A 121 17.96 6.55 -2.70
C ALA A 121 19.09 6.61 -3.73
N ALA A 122 19.21 5.58 -4.57
CA ALA A 122 20.22 5.51 -5.63
C ALA A 122 20.07 6.65 -6.64
N THR A 123 18.83 7.04 -6.96
CA THR A 123 18.57 8.17 -7.85
C THR A 123 19.09 9.48 -7.24
N LEU A 124 18.75 9.76 -5.97
CA LEU A 124 19.18 11.00 -5.31
C LEU A 124 20.69 11.05 -5.07
N ILE A 125 21.27 9.94 -4.59
CA ILE A 125 22.72 9.85 -4.33
C ILE A 125 23.49 9.90 -5.65
N GLY A 126 23.00 9.21 -6.69
CA GLY A 126 23.60 9.21 -8.02
C GLY A 126 23.63 10.62 -8.62
N VAL A 127 22.50 11.33 -8.61
CA VAL A 127 22.43 12.72 -9.09
C VAL A 127 23.26 13.64 -8.21
N GLY A 128 23.30 13.45 -6.89
CA GLY A 128 24.15 14.24 -6.00
C GLY A 128 25.65 14.03 -6.24
N ARG A 129 26.07 12.83 -6.66
CA ARG A 129 27.47 12.49 -6.94
C ARG A 129 27.94 12.89 -8.33
N TYR A 130 27.09 12.71 -9.34
CA TYR A 130 27.47 12.83 -10.75
C TYR A 130 26.79 14.00 -11.46
N GLY A 131 25.77 14.62 -10.86
CA GLY A 131 25.00 15.71 -11.48
C GLY A 131 25.85 16.91 -11.85
N THR A 132 26.82 17.29 -11.01
CA THR A 132 27.74 18.41 -11.27
C THR A 132 28.74 18.15 -12.40
N GLN A 133 28.93 16.89 -12.80
CA GLN A 133 29.76 16.53 -13.96
C GLN A 133 29.01 16.77 -15.28
N VAL A 134 27.68 16.70 -15.25
CA VAL A 134 26.81 16.96 -16.39
C VAL A 134 26.46 18.44 -16.46
N ASP A 135 26.12 19.04 -15.31
CA ASP A 135 25.78 20.45 -15.17
C ASP A 135 26.37 21.01 -13.86
N PRO A 136 27.44 21.84 -13.94
CA PRO A 136 28.09 22.44 -12.77
C PRO A 136 27.18 23.33 -11.90
N GLU A 137 26.05 23.80 -12.42
CA GLU A 137 25.09 24.60 -11.67
C GLU A 137 24.17 23.75 -10.79
N LEU A 138 24.10 22.43 -11.04
CA LEU A 138 23.24 21.48 -10.32
C LEU A 138 23.80 21.08 -8.95
N LYS A 139 24.00 22.06 -8.06
CA LYS A 139 24.59 21.88 -6.72
C LYS A 139 23.59 21.40 -5.66
N LEU A 140 22.29 21.63 -5.88
CA LEU A 140 21.25 21.34 -4.89
C LEU A 140 21.21 19.85 -4.50
N PRO A 141 21.22 18.87 -5.44
CA PRO A 141 21.19 17.45 -5.08
C PRO A 141 22.45 16.95 -4.36
N ALA A 142 23.57 17.66 -4.51
CA ALA A 142 24.82 17.36 -3.83
C ALA A 142 24.85 17.88 -2.38
N SER A 143 23.88 18.71 -1.98
CA SER A 143 23.83 19.25 -0.62
C SER A 143 23.34 18.22 0.41
N ASP A 144 23.99 18.20 1.58
CA ASP A 144 23.63 17.31 2.68
C ASP A 144 22.19 17.54 3.15
N SER A 145 21.75 18.80 3.22
CA SER A 145 20.39 19.14 3.65
C SER A 145 19.32 18.60 2.71
N PHE A 146 19.56 18.59 1.40
CA PHE A 146 18.66 18.00 0.41
C PHE A 146 18.57 16.49 0.59
N GLN A 147 19.72 15.79 0.63
CA GLN A 147 19.75 14.34 0.77
C GLN A 147 19.16 13.89 2.10
N GLN A 148 19.53 14.53 3.21
CA GLN A 148 18.98 14.22 4.54
C GLN A 148 17.46 14.40 4.56
N SER A 149 16.94 15.51 4.06
CA SER A 149 15.49 15.77 4.10
C SER A 149 14.69 14.76 3.28
N ALA A 150 15.13 14.47 2.05
CA ALA A 150 14.45 13.53 1.17
C ALA A 150 14.59 12.07 1.65
N LEU A 151 15.79 11.65 2.03
CA LEU A 151 16.06 10.27 2.46
C LEU A 151 15.44 9.97 3.82
N LEU A 152 15.47 10.92 4.77
CA LEU A 152 14.84 10.75 6.07
C LEU A 152 13.32 10.60 5.92
N ALA A 153 12.69 11.48 5.13
CA ALA A 153 11.25 11.38 4.84
C ALA A 153 10.89 10.05 4.17
N MET A 154 11.70 9.62 3.19
CA MET A 154 11.52 8.34 2.51
C MET A 154 11.64 7.17 3.49
N LEU A 155 12.69 7.15 4.33
CA LEU A 155 12.91 6.09 5.32
C LEU A 155 11.76 5.99 6.31
N ILE A 156 11.24 7.13 6.79
CA ILE A 156 10.08 7.15 7.69
C ILE A 156 8.85 6.60 6.98
N GLY A 157 8.54 7.11 5.77
CA GLY A 157 7.38 6.67 5.00
C GLY A 157 7.41 5.17 4.68
N VAL A 158 8.55 4.70 4.17
CA VAL A 158 8.83 3.28 3.89
C VAL A 158 8.75 2.43 5.16
N GLY A 159 9.29 2.91 6.27
CA GLY A 159 9.23 2.21 7.56
C GLY A 159 7.77 2.00 8.02
N VAL A 160 6.94 3.04 7.91
CA VAL A 160 5.50 2.94 8.20
C VAL A 160 4.82 1.93 7.28
N SER A 161 5.10 1.98 5.97
CA SER A 161 4.58 1.01 5.00
C SER A 161 4.95 -0.43 5.36
N PHE A 162 6.22 -0.66 5.70
CA PHE A 162 6.75 -1.97 6.03
C PHE A 162 6.08 -2.54 7.28
N ILE A 163 5.96 -1.74 8.35
CA ILE A 163 5.27 -2.14 9.58
C ILE A 163 3.83 -2.56 9.26
N ARG A 164 3.11 -1.77 8.47
CA ARG A 164 1.73 -2.11 8.07
C ARG A 164 1.67 -3.44 7.32
N GLN A 165 2.55 -3.65 6.34
CA GLN A 165 2.60 -4.88 5.55
C GLN A 165 2.88 -6.11 6.42
N VAL A 166 3.80 -6.01 7.39
CA VAL A 166 4.10 -7.07 8.35
C VAL A 166 2.88 -7.37 9.23
N VAL A 167 2.21 -6.35 9.77
CA VAL A 167 0.99 -6.52 10.58
C VAL A 167 -0.11 -7.20 9.78
N GLU A 168 -0.37 -6.75 8.54
CA GLU A 168 -1.36 -7.38 7.68
C GLU A 168 -1.03 -8.83 7.35
N MET A 169 0.25 -9.13 7.09
CA MET A 169 0.71 -10.49 6.84
C MET A 169 0.46 -11.40 8.05
N ILE A 170 0.79 -10.95 9.26
CA ILE A 170 0.57 -11.69 10.51
C ILE A 170 -0.93 -11.92 10.75
N LEU A 171 -1.76 -10.89 10.59
CA LEU A 171 -3.21 -11.01 10.79
C LEU A 171 -3.85 -11.98 9.78
N ARG A 172 -3.42 -11.93 8.51
CA ARG A 172 -3.87 -12.88 7.48
C ARG A 172 -3.37 -14.30 7.73
N ALA A 173 -2.18 -14.48 8.30
CA ALA A 173 -1.68 -15.79 8.70
C ALA A 173 -2.53 -16.37 9.84
N ARG A 174 -2.79 -15.58 10.89
CA ARG A 174 -3.65 -15.99 12.02
C ARG A 174 -5.06 -16.36 11.58
N ALA A 175 -5.69 -15.53 10.74
CA ALA A 175 -7.02 -15.82 10.20
C ALA A 175 -7.07 -17.14 9.42
N ARG A 176 -6.02 -17.44 8.63
CA ARG A 176 -5.90 -18.72 7.91
C ARG A 176 -5.71 -19.92 8.84
N HIS A 177 -4.95 -19.76 9.93
CA HIS A 177 -4.81 -20.81 10.93
C HIS A 177 -6.13 -21.13 11.64
N HIS A 178 -6.91 -20.12 12.03
CA HIS A 178 -8.23 -20.33 12.64
C HIS A 178 -9.22 -20.99 11.67
N ALA A 179 -9.27 -20.54 10.41
CA ALA A 179 -10.14 -21.17 9.41
C ALA A 179 -9.79 -22.64 9.15
N ARG A 180 -8.49 -23.02 9.18
CA ARG A 180 -8.04 -24.41 9.06
C ARG A 180 -8.44 -25.26 10.26
N GLN A 181 -8.39 -24.71 11.48
CA GLN A 181 -8.82 -25.44 12.68
C GLN A 181 -10.32 -25.77 12.68
N GLU A 182 -11.15 -24.93 12.07
CA GLU A 182 -12.59 -25.18 11.92
C GLU A 182 -12.94 -26.17 10.80
N THR A 183 -12.08 -26.34 9.79
CA THR A 183 -12.34 -27.26 8.65
C THR A 183 -11.85 -28.68 8.86
N VAL A 184 -10.82 -28.91 9.70
CA VAL A 184 -10.29 -30.25 9.99
C VAL A 184 -11.31 -31.19 10.69
N PRO A 185 -12.17 -30.73 11.63
CA PRO A 185 -13.19 -31.59 12.24
C PRO A 185 -14.27 -32.06 11.25
N LEU A 186 -14.56 -31.27 10.22
CA LEU A 186 -15.67 -31.50 9.29
C LEU A 186 -15.33 -32.54 8.21
N LEU A 187 -14.04 -32.76 7.94
CA LEU A 187 -13.54 -33.75 6.97
C LEU A 187 -13.29 -35.13 7.61
N LEU A 188 -13.13 -35.18 8.94
CA LEU A 188 -13.02 -36.43 9.72
C LEU A 188 -14.40 -36.98 10.17
N ALA A 189 -15.46 -36.18 10.12
CA ALA A 189 -16.82 -36.60 10.45
C ALA A 189 -17.55 -37.37 9.34
N THR A 190 -16.90 -37.65 8.20
CA THR A 190 -17.54 -38.36 7.08
C THR A 190 -16.70 -39.54 6.57
N PRO A 191 -16.72 -40.68 7.28
CA PRO A 191 -16.58 -41.96 6.58
C PRO A 191 -17.60 -43.03 7.03
N GLU A 192 -18.78 -42.66 7.53
CA GLU A 192 -19.78 -43.66 8.00
C GLU A 192 -21.13 -43.64 7.28
N ALA A 193 -21.46 -42.60 6.49
CA ALA A 193 -22.73 -42.55 5.75
C ALA A 193 -22.73 -43.34 4.42
N ALA A 194 -21.61 -43.96 4.02
CA ALA A 194 -21.48 -44.71 2.77
C ALA A 194 -21.43 -46.24 2.97
N ARG A 195 -21.61 -46.75 4.19
CA ARG A 195 -21.71 -48.18 4.48
C ARG A 195 -23.05 -48.49 5.13
N GLY A 196 -23.98 -49.04 4.36
CA GLY A 196 -25.06 -49.84 4.95
C GLY A 196 -26.46 -49.49 4.49
N THR A 197 -26.78 -49.78 3.23
CA THR A 197 -28.09 -50.32 2.87
C THR A 197 -27.89 -51.28 1.69
N GLY A 198 -27.47 -52.50 2.00
CA GLY A 198 -27.58 -53.61 1.05
C GLY A 198 -29.06 -53.90 0.78
N PRO A 199 -29.46 -54.22 -0.46
CA PRO A 199 -30.83 -54.62 -0.73
C PRO A 199 -31.11 -55.96 -0.03
N VAL A 200 -32.09 -55.92 0.88
CA VAL A 200 -32.69 -57.07 1.55
C VAL A 200 -33.25 -57.99 0.48
N GLY A 201 -32.83 -59.26 0.54
CA GLY A 201 -33.25 -60.31 -0.37
C GLY A 201 -34.75 -60.56 -0.32
N THR A 202 -35.32 -60.79 -1.49
CA THR A 202 -36.64 -61.40 -1.68
C THR A 202 -36.43 -62.72 -2.40
N ASP A 203 -36.70 -63.82 -1.71
CA ASP A 203 -36.96 -65.16 -2.23
C ASP A 203 -37.72 -65.91 -1.12
N PRO A 204 -38.49 -66.99 -1.37
CA PRO A 204 -39.07 -67.52 -2.63
C PRO A 204 -40.58 -67.91 -2.46
N GLU A 205 -41.11 -68.73 -3.39
CA GLU A 205 -42.39 -69.50 -3.34
C GLU A 205 -43.71 -68.77 -3.68
N SER A 206 -44.70 -69.30 -4.40
CA SER A 206 -45.02 -70.64 -4.92
C SER A 206 -46.28 -70.59 -5.83
N GLY A 207 -46.40 -71.54 -6.76
CA GLY A 207 -47.68 -72.05 -7.33
C GLY A 207 -48.19 -71.38 -8.62
N ALA A 208 -47.99 -71.93 -9.81
CA ALA A 208 -48.70 -73.08 -10.43
C ALA A 208 -50.20 -72.82 -10.71
N HIS A 209 -50.60 -72.86 -11.99
CA HIS A 209 -51.59 -73.80 -12.54
C HIS A 209 -51.80 -73.63 -14.07
N PRO A 210 -52.27 -74.70 -14.76
CA PRO A 210 -52.08 -75.00 -16.19
C PRO A 210 -53.00 -74.27 -17.17
#